data_AF-A0A8I1WYW7-F1
#
_entry.id   AF-A0A8I1WYW7-F1
#
_cell.length_a   1.000
_cell.length_b   1.000
_cell.length_c   1.000
_cell.angle_alpha   90.00
_cell.angle_beta   90.00
_cell.angle_gamma   90.00
#
_symmetry.space_group_name_H-M   'P 1'
#
loop_
_entity.id
_entity.type
_entity.pdbx_description
1 polymer ?
#
loop_
_entity_poly.entity_id
_entity_poly.type
_entity_poly.pdbx_seq_one_letter_code
_entity_poly.pdbx_strand_id
1 'polypeptide(L)'
;MAYSETRIVIGGLAHVPVLIFIANFIKGKFGIKTQETKNTVVKGEPVKIIEVKDTVVKEGKAEAIKEISSKLDSIEKKADKLYEKVKKKKKDKKKKKKNN
;
A
#
# COMPACT_ATOMS: atom_id res chain seq x y z
N MET A 1 35.68 -12.13 -17.35
CA MET A 1 34.63 -12.86 -16.59
C MET A 1 35.07 -13.00 -15.14
N ALA A 2 34.13 -13.16 -14.21
CA ALA A 2 34.27 -13.31 -12.75
C ALA A 2 34.28 -12.02 -11.89
N TYR A 3 33.19 -11.25 -11.94
CA TYR A 3 32.78 -10.33 -10.87
C TYR A 3 31.26 -10.40 -10.72
N SER A 4 30.72 -11.44 -10.08
CA SER A 4 29.26 -11.49 -9.89
C SER A 4 28.79 -12.29 -8.68
N GLU A 5 29.48 -13.35 -8.27
CA GLU A 5 28.87 -14.26 -7.29
C GLU A 5 29.00 -13.77 -5.84
N THR A 6 30.16 -13.26 -5.43
CA THR A 6 30.40 -12.90 -4.02
C THR A 6 29.60 -11.67 -3.55
N ARG A 7 29.35 -10.69 -4.43
CA ARG A 7 28.56 -9.49 -4.08
C ARG A 7 27.06 -9.77 -3.92
N ILE A 8 26.52 -10.71 -4.70
CA ILE A 8 25.11 -11.12 -4.60
C ILE A 8 24.89 -11.91 -3.30
N VAL A 9 25.83 -12.78 -2.92
CA VAL A 9 25.77 -13.55 -1.68
C VAL A 9 25.87 -12.64 -0.44
N ILE A 10 26.77 -11.66 -0.44
CA ILE A 10 26.92 -10.72 0.70
C ILE A 10 25.70 -9.79 0.83
N GLY A 11 25.13 -9.35 -0.30
CA GLY A 11 23.90 -8.54 -0.31
C GLY A 11 22.67 -9.30 0.18
N GLY A 12 22.56 -10.59 -0.16
CA GLY A 12 21.46 -11.45 0.29
C GLY A 12 21.54 -11.83 1.78
N LEU A 13 22.75 -12.03 2.32
CA LEU A 13 22.93 -12.44 3.72
C LEU A 13 22.66 -11.30 4.72
N ALA A 14 22.86 -10.05 4.31
CA ALA A 14 22.62 -8.87 5.15
C ALA A 14 21.16 -8.73 5.61
N HIS A 15 20.22 -9.38 4.92
CA HIS A 15 18.78 -9.27 5.21
C HIS A 15 18.25 -10.41 6.08
N VAL A 16 19.06 -11.45 6.34
CA VAL A 16 18.68 -12.59 7.18
C VAL A 16 18.28 -12.15 8.61
N PRO A 17 19.00 -11.25 9.29
CA PRO A 17 18.59 -10.78 10.62
C PRO A 17 17.26 -10.02 10.62
N VAL A 18 16.98 -9.27 9.56
CA VAL A 18 15.73 -8.51 9.39
C VAL A 18 14.54 -9.45 9.18
N LEU A 19 14.71 -10.48 8.36
CA LEU A 19 13.68 -11.50 8.14
C LEU A 19 13.37 -12.28 9.43
N ILE A 20 14.40 -12.65 10.20
CA ILE A 20 14.25 -13.29 11.52
C ILE A 20 13.51 -12.36 12.49
N PHE A 21 13.84 -11.07 12.50
CA PHE A 21 13.18 -10.07 13.34
C PHE A 21 11.68 -9.93 12.99
N ILE A 22 11.33 -9.87 11.71
CA ILE A 22 9.93 -9.80 11.25
C ILE A 22 9.17 -11.08 11.63
N ALA A 23 9.76 -12.25 11.42
CA ALA A 23 9.15 -13.53 11.79
C ALA A 23 8.92 -13.63 13.32
N ASN A 24 9.92 -13.24 14.12
CA ASN A 24 9.82 -13.21 15.58
C ASN A 24 8.85 -12.14 16.09
N PHE A 25 8.74 -11.00 15.41
CA PHE A 25 7.79 -9.94 15.73
C PHE A 25 6.34 -10.40 15.50
N ILE A 26 6.07 -11.08 14.37
CA ILE A 26 4.76 -11.66 14.10
C ILE A 26 4.47 -12.78 15.10
N LYS A 27 5.41 -13.69 15.36
CA LYS A 27 5.23 -14.75 16.37
C LYS A 27 5.00 -14.18 17.78
N GLY A 28 5.73 -13.13 18.15
CA GLY A 28 5.65 -12.49 19.46
C GLY A 28 4.39 -11.64 19.67
N LYS A 29 3.89 -10.92 18.64
CA LYS A 29 2.64 -10.14 18.76
C LYS A 29 1.36 -10.94 18.55
N PHE A 30 1.41 -12.01 17.76
CA PHE A 30 0.23 -12.82 17.45
C PHE A 30 0.14 -14.11 18.29
N GLY A 31 1.24 -14.66 18.79
CA GLY A 31 1.23 -15.89 19.59
C GLY A 31 0.55 -15.75 20.97
N ILE A 32 0.71 -14.61 21.63
CA ILE A 32 0.12 -14.34 22.96
C ILE A 32 -1.41 -14.23 22.91
N LYS A 33 -1.96 -13.59 21.86
CA LYS A 33 -3.41 -13.39 21.77
C LYS A 33 -4.17 -14.67 21.41
N THR A 34 -3.55 -15.57 20.64
CA THR A 34 -4.20 -16.82 20.18
C THR A 34 -4.36 -17.86 21.30
N GLN A 35 -3.57 -17.81 22.37
CA GLN A 35 -3.71 -18.71 23.51
C GLN A 35 -4.80 -18.25 24.49
N GLU A 36 -4.98 -16.94 24.67
CA GLU A 36 -6.00 -16.38 25.57
C GLU A 36 -7.42 -16.41 24.97
N THR A 37 -7.58 -16.30 23.64
CA THR A 37 -8.91 -16.28 22.99
C THR A 37 -9.56 -17.65 22.83
N LYS A 38 -8.81 -18.75 22.97
CA LYS A 38 -9.40 -20.10 22.83
C LYS A 38 -10.24 -20.52 24.04
N ASN A 39 -10.01 -19.92 25.21
CA ASN A 39 -10.68 -20.32 26.46
C ASN A 39 -12.01 -19.58 26.72
N THR A 40 -12.30 -18.48 26.01
CA THR A 40 -13.45 -17.59 26.30
C THR A 40 -14.58 -17.62 25.27
N VAL A 41 -14.41 -18.26 24.11
CA VAL A 41 -15.34 -18.10 22.96
C VAL A 41 -16.45 -19.16 22.88
N VAL A 42 -16.46 -20.19 23.73
CA VAL A 42 -17.25 -21.42 23.46
C VAL A 42 -18.74 -21.34 23.86
N LYS A 43 -19.27 -20.26 24.46
CA LYS A 43 -20.70 -20.26 24.89
C LYS A 43 -21.43 -18.94 24.64
N GLY A 44 -22.02 -18.75 23.45
CA GLY A 44 -23.30 -18.02 23.30
C GLY A 44 -23.38 -16.81 22.36
N GLU A 45 -22.33 -16.01 22.17
CA GLU A 45 -22.43 -14.70 21.48
C GLU A 45 -21.71 -14.50 20.12
N PRO A 46 -21.11 -15.50 19.43
CA PRO A 46 -20.28 -15.21 18.27
C PRO A 46 -21.09 -14.66 17.07
N VAL A 47 -22.34 -15.07 16.88
CA VAL A 47 -23.11 -14.77 15.65
C VAL A 47 -23.49 -13.28 15.57
N LYS A 48 -23.99 -12.69 16.66
CA LYS A 48 -24.40 -11.27 16.68
C LYS A 48 -23.21 -10.32 16.57
N ILE A 49 -22.05 -10.69 17.10
CA ILE A 49 -20.83 -9.86 17.04
C ILE A 49 -20.24 -9.87 15.62
N ILE A 50 -20.35 -10.98 14.88
CA ILE A 50 -19.86 -11.08 13.50
C ILE A 50 -20.70 -10.20 12.57
N GLU A 51 -22.04 -10.24 12.66
CA GLU A 51 -22.92 -9.41 11.84
C GLU A 51 -22.70 -7.89 12.06
N VAL A 52 -22.57 -7.46 13.32
CA VAL A 52 -22.34 -6.04 13.66
C VAL A 52 -20.95 -5.56 13.21
N LYS A 53 -19.93 -6.43 13.26
CA LYS A 53 -18.59 -6.09 12.74
C LYS A 53 -18.59 -5.96 11.23
N ASP A 54 -19.31 -6.83 10.52
CA ASP A 54 -19.37 -6.78 9.06
C ASP A 54 -20.10 -5.54 8.53
N THR A 55 -21.13 -5.05 9.21
CA THR A 55 -21.80 -3.79 8.84
C THR A 55 -20.91 -2.59 9.07
N VAL A 56 -20.26 -2.46 10.24
CA VAL A 56 -19.34 -1.35 10.53
C VAL A 56 -18.13 -1.36 9.58
N VAL A 57 -17.60 -2.54 9.25
CA VAL A 57 -16.50 -2.67 8.28
C VAL A 57 -16.95 -2.29 6.86
N LYS A 58 -18.18 -2.59 6.47
CA LYS A 58 -18.73 -2.16 5.17
C LYS A 58 -18.92 -0.65 5.11
N GLU A 59 -19.42 -0.02 6.18
CA GLU A 59 -19.59 1.43 6.26
C GLU A 59 -18.25 2.17 6.23
N GLY A 60 -17.28 1.76 7.05
CA GLY A 60 -15.94 2.37 7.07
C GLY A 60 -15.17 2.19 5.75
N LYS A 61 -15.38 1.07 5.04
CA LYS A 61 -14.83 0.88 3.69
C LYS A 61 -15.46 1.82 2.67
N ALA A 62 -16.77 2.06 2.74
CA ALA A 62 -17.45 2.97 1.82
C ALA A 62 -16.99 4.42 1.98
N GLU A 63 -16.80 4.88 3.22
CA GLU A 63 -16.26 6.21 3.51
C GLU A 63 -14.82 6.37 3.00
N ALA A 64 -13.97 5.37 3.25
CA ALA A 64 -12.60 5.38 2.75
C ALA A 64 -12.54 5.40 1.21
N ILE A 65 -13.39 4.62 0.53
CA ILE A 65 -13.48 4.60 -0.94
C ILE A 65 -13.91 5.98 -1.47
N LYS A 66 -14.90 6.61 -0.84
CA LYS A 66 -15.38 7.95 -1.22
C LYS A 66 -14.29 9.00 -1.06
N GLU A 67 -13.53 8.94 0.02
CA GLU A 67 -12.40 9.86 0.27
C GLU A 67 -11.28 9.65 -0.77
N ILE A 68 -10.92 8.40 -1.07
CA ILE A 68 -9.90 8.06 -2.07
C ILE A 68 -10.33 8.53 -3.46
N SER A 69 -11.60 8.32 -3.84
CA SER A 69 -12.14 8.78 -5.13
C SER A 69 -12.02 10.29 -5.29
N SER A 70 -12.31 11.06 -4.23
CA SER A 70 -12.19 12.53 -4.28
C SER A 70 -10.75 13.01 -4.48
N LYS A 71 -9.78 12.30 -3.88
CA LYS A 71 -8.35 12.58 -4.04
C LYS A 71 -7.88 12.23 -5.45
N LEU A 72 -8.33 11.10 -6.01
CA LEU A 72 -7.99 10.68 -7.37
C LEU A 72 -8.48 11.68 -8.44
N ASP A 73 -9.74 12.13 -8.37
CA ASP A 73 -10.29 13.15 -9.27
C ASP A 73 -9.45 14.44 -9.29
N SER A 74 -8.95 14.84 -8.12
CA SER A 74 -8.11 16.03 -8.00
C SER A 74 -6.75 15.87 -8.68
N ILE A 75 -6.20 14.65 -8.67
CA ILE A 75 -4.92 14.31 -9.29
C ILE A 75 -5.08 14.24 -10.80
N GLU A 76 -6.17 13.63 -11.29
CA GLU A 76 -6.46 13.51 -12.71
C GLU A 76 -6.61 14.90 -13.37
N LYS A 77 -7.41 15.79 -12.77
CA LYS A 77 -7.54 17.19 -13.24
C LYS A 77 -6.21 17.93 -13.27
N LYS A 78 -5.31 17.68 -12.31
CA LYS A 78 -3.97 18.28 -12.28
C LYS A 78 -3.08 17.70 -13.38
N ALA A 79 -3.15 16.40 -13.64
CA ALA A 79 -2.40 15.71 -14.67
C ALA A 79 -2.78 16.21 -16.07
N ASP A 80 -4.07 16.34 -16.37
CA ASP A 80 -4.57 16.86 -17.65
C ASP A 80 -4.11 18.30 -17.90
N LYS A 81 -4.19 19.14 -16.86
CA LYS A 81 -3.75 20.54 -16.95
C LYS A 81 -2.25 20.65 -17.19
N LEU A 82 -1.45 19.74 -16.63
CA LEU A 82 -0.02 19.66 -16.90
C LEU A 82 0.26 19.18 -18.32
N TYR A 83 -0.48 18.17 -18.80
CA TYR A 83 -0.32 17.64 -20.14
C TYR A 83 -0.61 18.69 -21.22
N GLU A 84 -1.71 19.43 -21.10
CA GLU A 84 -2.04 20.51 -22.04
C GLU A 84 -1.02 21.67 -21.99
N LYS A 85 -0.49 22.02 -20.80
CA LYS A 85 0.60 22.99 -20.68
C LYS A 85 1.88 22.53 -21.40
N VAL A 86 2.25 21.26 -21.26
CA VAL A 86 3.44 20.69 -21.92
C VAL A 86 3.25 20.66 -23.44
N LYS A 87 2.07 20.24 -23.91
CA LYS A 87 1.70 20.20 -25.32
C LYS A 87 1.75 21.60 -25.96
N LYS A 88 1.23 22.62 -25.27
CA LYS A 88 1.31 24.03 -25.73
C LYS A 88 2.75 24.52 -25.78
N LYS A 89 3.56 24.31 -24.74
CA LYS A 89 5.00 24.64 -24.73
C LYS A 89 5.76 23.98 -25.88
N LYS A 90 5.50 22.71 -26.20
CA LYS A 90 6.13 22.02 -27.34
C LYS A 90 5.76 22.67 -28.68
N LYS A 91 4.49 23.05 -28.87
CA LYS A 91 4.04 23.75 -30.09
C LYS A 91 4.72 25.11 -30.24
N ASP A 92 4.82 25.89 -29.17
CA ASP A 92 5.44 27.22 -29.20
C ASP A 92 6.95 27.14 -29.48
N LYS A 93 7.65 26.17 -28.88
CA LYS A 93 9.07 25.92 -29.15
C LYS A 93 9.33 25.49 -30.60
N LYS A 94 8.42 24.71 -31.19
CA LYS A 94 8.52 24.30 -32.61
C LYS A 94 8.29 25.47 -33.56
N LYS A 95 7.40 26.41 -33.23
CA LYS A 95 7.20 27.65 -34.03
C LYS A 95 8.42 28.57 -33.97
N LYS A 96 9.00 28.81 -32.78
CA LYS A 96 10.23 29.63 -32.64
C LYS A 96 11.41 29.08 -33.45
N LYS A 97 11.57 27.76 -33.52
CA LYS A 97 12.64 27.11 -34.32
C LYS A 97 12.45 27.20 -35.84
N LYS A 98 11.26 27.55 -36.34
CA LYS A 98 10.98 27.68 -37.78
C LYS A 98 11.17 29.11 -38.30
N ASN A 99 11.29 30.08 -37.40
CA ASN A 99 11.38 31.50 -37.74
C ASN A 99 12.79 32.08 -37.51
N ASN A 100 13.75 31.23 -37.12
CA ASN A 100 15.19 31.48 -37.11
C ASN A 100 15.82 30.60 -38.19
#